data_AF-A0A845X7Z4-F1
#
_entry.id   AF-A0A845X7Z4-F1
#
_cell.length_a   1.000
_cell.length_b   1.000
_cell.length_c   1.000
_cell.angle_alpha   90.00
_cell.angle_beta   90.00
_cell.angle_gamma   90.00
#
_symmetry.space_group_name_H-M   'P 1'
#
loop_
_entity.id
_entity.type
_entity.pdbx_description
1 polymer ?
#
loop_
_entity_poly.entity_id
_entity_poly.type
_entity_poly.pdbx_seq_one_letter_code
_entity_poly.pdbx_strand_id
1 'polypeptide(L)'
;MESSPESPPPPVGNAQNSNGKVLWRWLGGLGCGCLVLGLVVMFGLPLLFTKANKAKVAIPESHISRLLQTQWLYHAETGEFAPSLMILSQYGNPLGELRTEDDLYRYEILPSTQPQTAVYLLAVPHRSRTLLFRFKSYSGALFIVPVPDGEKPTTTVQAVCQSKRPTTRPLELPTLAANQIDVNCPPGSIQLQSL
;
A
#
# COMPACT_ATOMS: atom_id res chain seq x y z
N MET A 1 26.83 26.40 42.06
CA MET A 1 25.41 26.05 42.25
C MET A 1 25.13 24.97 41.24
N GLU A 2 25.15 23.75 41.75
CA GLU A 2 25.15 22.49 41.03
C GLU A 2 23.72 21.96 41.12
N SER A 3 23.06 21.74 39.98
CA SER A 3 21.73 21.16 39.93
C SER A 3 21.69 20.08 38.86
N SER A 4 21.61 18.86 39.34
CA SER A 4 21.31 17.61 38.64
C SER A 4 20.19 16.94 39.46
N PRO A 5 19.46 15.94 38.95
CA PRO A 5 18.79 15.77 37.65
C PRO A 5 17.30 15.39 37.86
N GLU A 6 16.49 15.29 36.80
CA GLU A 6 15.20 14.58 36.90
C GLU A 6 15.00 13.62 35.71
N SER A 7 14.88 12.34 36.04
CA SER A 7 14.66 11.22 35.12
C SER A 7 13.15 11.02 34.91
N PRO A 8 12.69 10.68 33.68
CA PRO A 8 11.28 10.41 33.43
C PRO A 8 10.84 9.01 33.91
N PRO A 9 9.56 8.84 34.31
CA PRO A 9 9.03 7.58 34.83
C PRO A 9 8.76 6.53 33.74
N PRO A 10 8.68 5.23 34.11
CA PRO A 10 8.41 4.14 33.16
C PRO A 10 6.93 4.06 32.73
N PRO A 11 6.64 3.41 31.58
CA PRO A 11 5.28 3.28 31.06
C PRO A 11 4.42 2.28 31.84
N VAL A 12 3.18 2.68 32.09
CA VAL A 12 2.10 1.90 32.72
C VAL A 12 1.49 0.97 31.68
N GLY A 13 1.58 -0.34 31.93
CA GLY A 13 0.85 -1.35 31.18
C GLY A 13 -0.60 -1.44 31.65
N ASN A 14 -1.56 -1.35 30.72
CA ASN A 14 -2.96 -1.68 30.98
C ASN A 14 -3.34 -2.93 30.19
N ALA A 15 -3.39 -4.06 30.90
CA ALA A 15 -4.19 -5.20 30.52
C ALA A 15 -5.59 -5.00 31.10
N GLN A 16 -6.62 -4.96 30.25
CA GLN A 16 -8.00 -5.13 30.71
C GLN A 16 -8.81 -6.00 29.75
N ASN A 17 -9.09 -7.17 30.29
CA ASN A 17 -10.06 -8.18 29.94
C ASN A 17 -11.50 -7.64 30.08
N SER A 18 -12.38 -7.90 29.11
CA SER A 18 -13.82 -8.05 29.40
C SER A 18 -14.56 -8.87 28.34
N ASN A 19 -14.84 -10.10 28.74
CA ASN A 19 -16.11 -10.84 28.60
C ASN A 19 -17.21 -10.22 27.70
N GLY A 20 -17.60 -10.99 26.68
CA GLY A 20 -18.87 -10.84 25.97
C GLY A 20 -19.44 -12.19 25.54
N LYS A 21 -19.96 -12.97 26.49
CA LYS A 21 -20.84 -14.10 26.21
C LYS A 21 -22.13 -13.56 25.58
N VAL A 22 -22.47 -13.97 24.37
CA VAL A 22 -23.84 -13.90 23.85
C VAL A 22 -24.29 -15.29 23.44
N LEU A 23 -25.22 -15.78 24.24
CA LEU A 23 -25.90 -17.07 24.25
C LEU A 23 -27.32 -16.84 23.75
N TRP A 24 -27.71 -17.31 22.56
CA TRP A 24 -29.08 -17.58 22.09
C TRP A 24 -28.92 -18.35 20.76
N ARG A 25 -29.66 -19.39 20.36
CA ARG A 25 -30.88 -20.04 20.84
C ARG A 25 -31.00 -21.37 20.10
N TRP A 26 -31.39 -22.43 20.80
CA TRP A 26 -31.76 -23.71 20.22
C TRP A 26 -33.02 -23.58 19.34
N LEU A 27 -32.94 -24.04 18.09
CA LEU A 27 -34.09 -24.29 17.21
C LEU A 27 -34.41 -25.79 17.25
N GLY A 28 -35.16 -26.17 18.27
CA GLY A 28 -35.88 -27.45 18.32
C GLY A 28 -37.32 -27.21 17.90
N GLY A 29 -37.69 -27.69 16.73
CA GLY A 29 -39.06 -27.67 16.21
C GLY A 29 -39.32 -28.94 15.43
N LEU A 30 -39.83 -29.97 16.12
CA LEU A 30 -40.43 -31.17 15.55
C LEU A 30 -41.63 -30.74 14.67
N GLY A 31 -41.57 -31.04 13.38
CA GLY A 31 -42.68 -30.88 12.45
C GLY A 31 -42.65 -31.99 11.41
N CYS A 32 -43.54 -32.97 11.60
CA CYS A 32 -43.82 -34.11 10.75
C CYS A 32 -44.30 -33.68 9.35
N GLY A 33 -43.83 -34.31 8.27
CA GLY A 33 -44.47 -34.16 6.95
C GLY A 33 -43.61 -34.51 5.73
N CYS A 34 -43.86 -35.71 5.19
CA CYS A 34 -43.70 -36.11 3.79
C CYS A 34 -42.28 -36.20 3.17
N LEU A 35 -41.81 -37.46 3.08
CA LEU A 35 -41.28 -38.10 1.89
C LEU A 35 -41.40 -37.28 0.58
N VAL A 36 -40.28 -36.76 0.09
CA VAL A 36 -40.00 -36.69 -1.35
C VAL A 36 -38.60 -37.22 -1.57
N LEU A 37 -38.55 -38.47 -2.04
CA LEU A 37 -37.42 -39.04 -2.75
C LEU A 37 -37.10 -38.20 -3.99
N GLY A 38 -35.82 -37.92 -4.22
CA GLY A 38 -35.26 -37.91 -5.56
C GLY A 38 -35.16 -36.55 -6.26
N LEU A 39 -34.07 -35.84 -6.00
CA LEU A 39 -33.10 -35.55 -7.06
C LEU A 39 -31.76 -35.20 -6.40
N VAL A 40 -30.80 -36.11 -6.51
CA VAL A 40 -29.40 -35.82 -6.17
C VAL A 40 -28.92 -34.82 -7.22
N VAL A 41 -29.03 -33.53 -6.91
CA VAL A 41 -28.35 -32.49 -7.67
C VAL A 41 -26.87 -32.74 -7.45
N MET A 42 -26.24 -33.38 -8.43
CA MET A 42 -24.79 -33.38 -8.63
C MET A 42 -24.37 -31.92 -8.80
N PHE A 43 -24.17 -31.25 -7.67
CA PHE A 43 -23.43 -30.00 -7.61
C PHE A 43 -22.00 -30.34 -8.02
N GLY A 44 -21.75 -30.33 -9.33
CA GLY A 44 -20.41 -30.22 -9.86
C GLY A 44 -19.79 -29.00 -9.20
N LEU A 45 -18.86 -29.22 -8.27
CA LEU A 45 -18.07 -28.15 -7.71
C LEU A 45 -17.48 -27.39 -8.90
N PRO A 46 -17.88 -26.13 -9.14
CA PRO A 46 -17.17 -25.33 -10.12
C PRO A 46 -15.74 -25.24 -9.60
N LEU A 47 -14.80 -25.60 -10.46
CA LEU A 47 -13.36 -25.46 -10.29
C LEU A 47 -13.02 -24.01 -9.91
N LEU A 48 -13.16 -23.66 -8.63
CA LEU A 48 -12.95 -22.33 -8.07
C LEU A 48 -11.49 -22.06 -7.70
N PHE A 49 -10.54 -22.86 -8.20
CA PHE A 49 -9.14 -22.78 -7.77
C PHE A 49 -8.18 -22.05 -8.73
N THR A 50 -8.64 -21.52 -9.87
CA THR A 50 -7.71 -20.86 -10.83
C THR A 50 -7.55 -19.34 -10.65
N LYS A 51 -8.25 -18.71 -9.69
CA LYS A 51 -8.13 -17.25 -9.42
C LYS A 51 -7.17 -16.85 -8.28
N ALA A 52 -6.60 -17.81 -7.55
CA ALA A 52 -5.79 -17.51 -6.36
C ALA A 52 -4.45 -16.79 -6.67
N ASN A 53 -3.89 -16.94 -7.87
CA ASN A 53 -2.58 -16.35 -8.20
C ASN A 53 -2.64 -14.90 -8.69
N LYS A 54 -3.78 -14.43 -9.23
CA LYS A 54 -3.91 -13.03 -9.67
C LYS A 54 -4.09 -12.05 -8.50
N ALA A 55 -4.63 -12.53 -7.37
CA ALA A 55 -4.83 -11.69 -6.18
C ALA A 55 -3.51 -11.28 -5.49
N LYS A 56 -2.44 -12.11 -5.57
CA LYS A 56 -1.16 -11.80 -4.92
C LYS A 56 -0.30 -10.76 -5.63
N VAL A 57 -0.48 -10.56 -6.94
CA VAL A 57 0.36 -9.65 -7.76
C VAL A 57 -0.17 -8.20 -7.74
N ALA A 58 -1.45 -7.99 -7.44
CA ALA A 58 -2.08 -6.66 -7.36
C ALA A 58 -1.77 -5.88 -6.06
N ILE A 59 -1.13 -6.53 -5.08
CA ILE A 59 -0.90 -5.97 -3.75
C ILE A 59 0.12 -4.80 -3.77
N PRO A 60 1.36 -4.95 -4.28
CA PRO A 60 2.36 -3.89 -4.20
C PRO A 60 2.04 -2.66 -5.06
N GLU A 61 1.43 -2.85 -6.24
CA GLU A 61 1.01 -1.76 -7.11
C GLU A 61 -0.05 -0.89 -6.43
N SER A 62 -1.14 -1.50 -5.97
CA SER A 62 -2.22 -0.78 -5.29
C SER A 62 -1.76 -0.15 -3.97
N HIS A 63 -0.75 -0.73 -3.31
CA HIS A 63 -0.15 -0.14 -2.11
C HIS A 63 0.67 1.11 -2.44
N ILE A 64 1.53 1.07 -3.46
CA ILE A 64 2.27 2.25 -3.92
C ILE A 64 1.31 3.36 -4.36
N SER A 65 0.27 3.05 -5.15
CA SER A 65 -0.68 4.08 -5.60
C SER A 65 -1.38 4.76 -4.42
N ARG A 66 -1.74 4.01 -3.38
CA ARG A 66 -2.31 4.58 -2.14
C ARG A 66 -1.29 5.43 -1.38
N LEU A 67 -0.03 5.01 -1.31
CA LEU A 67 1.03 5.80 -0.69
C LEU A 67 1.30 7.11 -1.45
N LEU A 68 1.30 7.10 -2.79
CA LEU A 68 1.40 8.32 -3.60
C LEU A 68 0.21 9.26 -3.35
N GLN A 69 -1.00 8.73 -3.33
CA GLN A 69 -2.20 9.53 -3.01
C GLN A 69 -2.13 10.14 -1.61
N THR A 70 -1.65 9.39 -0.62
CA THR A 70 -1.48 9.89 0.75
C THR A 70 -0.39 10.96 0.82
N GLN A 71 0.71 10.79 0.08
CA GLN A 71 1.75 11.82 -0.04
C GLN A 71 1.22 13.11 -0.67
N TRP A 72 0.39 12.99 -1.70
CA TRP A 72 -0.24 14.15 -2.32
C TRP A 72 -1.15 14.91 -1.34
N LEU A 73 -2.00 14.20 -0.59
CA LEU A 73 -2.85 14.83 0.43
C LEU A 73 -2.01 15.49 1.52
N TYR A 74 -0.98 14.82 2.02
CA TYR A 74 -0.07 15.36 3.01
C TYR A 74 0.64 16.63 2.52
N HIS A 75 1.11 16.63 1.27
CA HIS A 75 1.72 17.79 0.64
C HIS A 75 0.73 18.93 0.44
N ALA A 76 -0.51 18.64 0.04
CA ALA A 76 -1.55 19.65 -0.11
C ALA A 76 -1.87 20.37 1.22
N GLU A 77 -1.76 19.68 2.35
CA GLU A 77 -2.02 20.28 3.67
C GLU A 77 -0.79 20.96 4.29
N THR A 78 0.41 20.38 4.11
CA THR A 78 1.62 20.84 4.82
C THR A 78 2.58 21.64 3.94
N GLY A 79 2.46 21.54 2.61
CA GLY A 79 3.41 22.08 1.64
C GLY A 79 4.69 21.25 1.47
N GLU A 80 4.83 20.13 2.20
CA GLU A 80 6.01 19.26 2.18
C GLU A 80 5.61 17.81 1.97
N PHE A 81 6.51 16.99 1.40
CA PHE A 81 6.29 15.54 1.38
C PHE A 81 6.68 14.91 2.71
N ALA A 82 5.93 13.88 3.12
CA ALA A 82 6.25 13.16 4.35
C ALA A 82 7.59 12.43 4.17
N PRO A 83 8.56 12.62 5.08
CA PRO A 83 9.89 12.03 4.95
C PRO A 83 9.93 10.54 5.31
N SER A 84 8.86 10.00 5.90
CA SER A 84 8.80 8.60 6.33
C SER A 84 7.40 8.02 6.26
N LEU A 85 7.33 6.69 6.09
CA LEU A 85 6.07 5.95 6.04
C LEU A 85 5.38 5.97 7.40
N MET A 86 6.13 6.13 8.49
CA MET A 86 5.57 6.28 9.84
C MET A 86 4.70 7.54 9.94
N ILE A 87 5.16 8.67 9.41
CA ILE A 87 4.36 9.92 9.38
C ILE A 87 3.10 9.72 8.53
N LEU A 88 3.22 9.12 7.35
CA LEU A 88 2.05 8.82 6.51
C LEU A 88 1.06 7.87 7.21
N SER A 89 1.54 6.88 7.96
CA SER A 89 0.67 5.93 8.66
C SER A 89 -0.14 6.58 9.77
N GLN A 90 0.40 7.60 10.44
CA GLN A 90 -0.31 8.38 11.47
C GLN A 90 -1.33 9.34 10.84
N TYR A 91 -1.03 9.85 9.65
CA TYR A 91 -1.83 10.82 8.92
C TYR A 91 -2.99 10.17 8.12
N GLY A 92 -2.73 9.02 7.49
CA GLY A 92 -3.57 8.37 6.48
C GLY A 92 -4.64 7.41 7.01
N ASN A 93 -5.14 7.59 8.24
CA ASN A 93 -6.11 6.66 8.85
C ASN A 93 -7.49 6.51 8.14
N PRO A 94 -7.91 7.27 7.10
CA PRO A 94 -9.13 6.92 6.37
C PRO A 94 -8.99 5.84 5.27
N LEU A 95 -7.77 5.50 4.81
CA LEU A 95 -7.54 4.56 3.69
C LEU A 95 -7.06 3.16 4.12
N GLY A 96 -6.98 2.91 5.44
CA GLY A 96 -6.52 1.67 6.04
C GLY A 96 -5.06 1.71 6.53
N GLU A 97 -4.59 0.61 7.13
CA GLU A 97 -3.25 0.51 7.70
C GLU A 97 -2.17 0.57 6.61
N LEU A 98 -1.46 1.70 6.53
CA LEU A 98 -0.28 1.85 5.66
C LEU A 98 0.92 1.15 6.30
N ARG A 99 1.25 -0.02 5.77
CA ARG A 99 2.39 -0.82 6.24
C ARG A 99 3.69 -0.39 5.56
N THR A 100 4.75 -0.33 6.35
CA THR A 100 6.14 -0.16 5.88
C THR A 100 6.71 -1.43 5.26
N GLU A 101 6.20 -2.57 5.68
CA GLU A 101 6.67 -3.89 5.29
C GLU A 101 5.49 -4.86 5.31
N ASP A 102 5.45 -5.77 4.35
CA ASP A 102 4.52 -6.88 4.33
C ASP A 102 5.27 -8.21 4.20
N ASP A 103 4.54 -9.32 4.06
CA ASP A 103 5.17 -10.63 3.97
C ASP A 103 6.08 -10.81 2.76
N LEU A 104 5.99 -9.96 1.74
CA LEU A 104 6.63 -10.12 0.43
C LEU A 104 7.50 -8.92 0.04
N TYR A 105 7.16 -7.72 0.50
CA TYR A 105 7.77 -6.46 0.09
C TYR A 105 8.12 -5.57 1.27
N ARG A 106 9.25 -4.88 1.12
CA ARG A 106 9.60 -3.70 1.90
C ARG A 106 9.29 -2.46 1.09
N TYR A 107 8.63 -1.49 1.73
CA TYR A 107 8.32 -0.19 1.14
C TYR A 107 9.25 0.88 1.71
N GLU A 108 9.63 1.84 0.88
CA GLU A 108 10.57 2.90 1.27
C GLU A 108 10.20 4.22 0.57
N ILE A 109 10.25 5.32 1.31
CA ILE A 109 10.19 6.67 0.75
C ILE A 109 11.61 7.13 0.53
N LEU A 110 11.90 7.60 -0.67
CA LEU A 110 13.17 8.25 -0.98
C LEU A 110 12.91 9.75 -1.21
N PRO A 111 13.56 10.63 -0.43
CA PRO A 111 13.45 12.05 -0.66
C PRO A 111 14.10 12.43 -1.99
N SER A 112 13.50 13.38 -2.69
CA SER A 112 14.13 14.00 -3.85
C SER A 112 15.21 14.98 -3.43
N THR A 113 16.15 15.28 -4.33
CA THR A 113 17.05 16.43 -4.19
C THR A 113 16.30 17.75 -4.08
N GLN A 114 15.05 17.78 -4.56
CA GLN A 114 14.10 18.89 -4.40
C GLN A 114 12.86 18.37 -3.63
N PRO A 115 12.90 18.37 -2.29
CA PRO A 115 11.90 17.70 -1.46
C PRO A 115 10.51 18.37 -1.47
N GLN A 116 10.37 19.54 -2.10
CA GLN A 116 9.08 20.22 -2.28
C GLN A 116 8.43 19.92 -3.63
N THR A 117 9.20 19.41 -4.60
CA THR A 117 8.74 19.23 -5.99
C THR A 117 8.63 17.78 -6.39
N ALA A 118 9.31 16.86 -5.70
CA ALA A 118 9.15 15.43 -5.95
C ALA A 118 9.34 14.56 -4.70
N VAL A 119 8.67 13.41 -4.70
CA VAL A 119 8.92 12.31 -3.77
C VAL A 119 8.86 10.98 -4.53
N TYR A 120 9.69 10.03 -4.08
CA TYR A 120 9.76 8.71 -4.68
C TYR A 120 9.39 7.63 -3.66
N LEU A 121 8.79 6.56 -4.17
CA LEU A 121 8.44 5.37 -3.40
C LEU A 121 9.03 4.15 -4.05
N LEU A 122 9.52 3.22 -3.26
CA LEU A 122 9.97 1.90 -3.73
C LEU A 122 9.17 0.81 -3.05
N ALA A 123 8.91 -0.27 -3.80
CA ALA A 123 8.56 -1.57 -3.22
C ALA A 123 9.56 -2.61 -3.72
N VAL A 124 10.30 -3.19 -2.77
CA VAL A 124 11.38 -4.14 -3.05
C VAL A 124 11.03 -5.49 -2.44
N PRO A 125 11.02 -6.59 -3.22
CA PRO A 125 10.76 -7.92 -2.69
C PRO A 125 11.80 -8.34 -1.65
N HIS A 126 11.37 -9.03 -0.59
CA HIS A 126 12.28 -9.62 0.39
C HIS A 126 13.17 -10.69 -0.24
N ARG A 127 14.50 -10.53 -0.11
CA ARG A 127 15.50 -11.49 -0.62
C ARG A 127 15.34 -12.90 -0.04
N SER A 128 14.96 -13.01 1.23
CA SER A 128 14.83 -14.29 1.93
C SER A 128 13.62 -15.12 1.47
N ARG A 129 12.57 -14.45 0.95
CA ARG A 129 11.31 -15.08 0.54
C ARG A 129 11.17 -15.20 -0.99
N THR A 130 12.15 -14.73 -1.75
CA THR A 130 12.16 -14.73 -3.23
C THR A 130 12.73 -15.99 -3.87
N LEU A 131 13.30 -16.92 -3.09
CA LEU A 131 13.92 -18.15 -3.63
C LEU A 131 12.95 -19.05 -4.41
N LEU A 132 11.63 -18.89 -4.23
CA LEU A 132 10.60 -19.67 -4.90
C LEU A 132 9.66 -18.84 -5.79
N PHE A 133 9.70 -17.50 -5.70
CA PHE A 133 8.70 -16.64 -6.32
C PHE A 133 9.33 -15.53 -7.16
N ARG A 134 8.84 -15.42 -8.39
CA ARG A 134 9.24 -14.44 -9.42
C ARG A 134 8.64 -13.05 -9.15
N PHE A 135 8.94 -12.48 -7.98
CA PHE A 135 8.46 -11.14 -7.61
C PHE A 135 9.17 -10.05 -8.40
N LYS A 136 8.41 -9.02 -8.78
CA LYS A 136 8.88 -7.84 -9.51
C LYS A 136 9.09 -6.71 -8.52
N SER A 137 10.03 -5.82 -8.78
CA SER A 137 10.18 -4.59 -8.00
C SER A 137 9.35 -3.47 -8.63
N TYR A 138 9.00 -2.48 -7.81
CA TYR A 138 8.19 -1.34 -8.22
C TYR A 138 8.81 -0.03 -7.73
N SER A 139 8.58 1.05 -8.48
CA SER A 139 8.94 2.40 -8.11
C SER A 139 7.80 3.36 -8.46
N GLY A 140 7.38 4.18 -7.51
CA GLY A 140 6.42 5.26 -7.72
C GLY A 140 7.09 6.62 -7.63
N ALA A 141 6.53 7.61 -8.32
CA ALA A 141 6.95 9.00 -8.21
C ALA A 141 5.72 9.91 -8.22
N LEU A 142 5.79 10.98 -7.43
CA LEU A 142 4.84 12.08 -7.43
C LEU A 142 5.63 13.37 -7.64
N PHE A 143 5.25 14.14 -8.65
CA PHE A 143 5.85 15.41 -9.01
C PHE A 143 4.83 16.53 -8.86
N ILE A 144 5.28 17.68 -8.36
CA ILE A 144 4.55 18.95 -8.38
C ILE A 144 5.12 19.77 -9.52
N VAL A 145 4.28 20.09 -10.51
CA VAL A 145 4.70 20.81 -11.72
C VAL A 145 3.88 22.08 -11.91
N PRO A 146 4.47 23.18 -12.38
CA PRO A 146 3.73 24.40 -12.68
C PRO A 146 2.80 24.18 -13.88
N VAL A 147 1.60 24.76 -13.84
CA VAL A 147 0.71 24.77 -15.02
C VAL A 147 1.26 25.78 -16.04
N PRO A 148 1.42 25.41 -17.33
CA PRO A 148 2.08 26.23 -18.35
C PRO A 148 1.51 27.64 -18.57
N ASP A 149 0.21 27.86 -18.30
CA ASP A 149 -0.52 29.07 -18.69
C ASP A 149 -1.13 29.87 -17.51
N GLY A 150 -0.68 29.66 -16.27
CA GLY A 150 -1.25 30.35 -15.10
C GLY A 150 -0.20 30.88 -14.12
N GLU A 151 -0.38 32.10 -13.64
CA GLU A 151 0.53 32.79 -12.70
C GLU A 151 0.76 32.05 -11.35
N LYS A 152 -0.02 30.99 -11.07
CA LYS A 152 0.33 29.75 -10.32
C LYS A 152 -0.97 29.00 -9.97
N PRO A 153 -1.27 27.91 -10.69
CA PRO A 153 -1.59 26.67 -9.99
C PRO A 153 -0.55 25.61 -10.34
N THR A 154 -0.09 24.86 -9.33
CA THR A 154 0.71 23.65 -9.56
C THR A 154 -0.25 22.48 -9.79
N THR A 155 0.02 21.65 -10.78
CA THR A 155 -0.64 20.35 -10.92
C THR A 155 0.29 19.26 -10.39
N THR A 156 -0.30 18.10 -10.12
CA THR A 156 0.46 16.92 -9.75
C THR A 156 0.49 15.94 -10.91
N VAL A 157 1.63 15.27 -11.06
CA VAL A 157 1.81 14.18 -12.02
C VAL A 157 2.35 13.00 -11.25
N GLN A 158 1.73 11.84 -11.40
CA GLN A 158 2.21 10.64 -10.73
C GLN A 158 2.32 9.45 -11.67
N ALA A 159 3.25 8.56 -11.35
CA ALA A 159 3.36 7.30 -12.06
C ALA A 159 3.86 6.17 -11.16
N VAL A 160 3.46 4.95 -11.53
CA VAL A 160 3.97 3.70 -10.95
C VAL A 160 4.63 2.88 -12.05
N CYS A 161 5.89 2.51 -11.82
CA CYS A 161 6.70 1.69 -12.71
C CYS A 161 6.94 0.31 -12.08
N GLN A 162 6.98 -0.72 -12.92
CA GLN A 162 7.22 -2.10 -12.52
C GLN A 162 8.31 -2.73 -13.37
N SER A 163 9.25 -3.48 -12.77
CA SER A 163 10.26 -4.21 -13.53
C SER A 163 9.62 -5.22 -14.50
N LYS A 164 10.10 -5.27 -15.74
CA LYS A 164 9.70 -6.26 -16.75
C LYS A 164 10.02 -7.68 -16.29
N ARG A 165 11.16 -7.86 -15.64
CA ARG A 165 11.65 -9.15 -15.12
C ARG A 165 11.63 -9.18 -13.59
N PRO A 166 11.42 -10.35 -12.97
CA PRO A 166 11.57 -10.51 -11.54
C PRO A 166 12.93 -10.05 -11.03
N THR A 167 12.95 -9.33 -9.92
CA THR A 167 14.18 -8.80 -9.32
C THR A 167 13.96 -8.49 -7.85
N THR A 168 15.02 -8.62 -7.05
CA THR A 168 15.08 -8.19 -5.64
C THR A 168 15.87 -6.91 -5.47
N ARG A 169 16.32 -6.31 -6.58
CA ARG A 169 16.98 -5.01 -6.58
C ARG A 169 15.91 -3.92 -6.66
N PRO A 170 16.12 -2.78 -5.98
CA PRO A 170 15.27 -1.62 -6.19
C PRO A 170 15.31 -1.20 -7.67
N LEU A 171 14.20 -0.67 -8.18
CA LEU A 171 14.20 0.02 -9.47
C LEU A 171 14.92 1.36 -9.31
N GLU A 172 15.49 1.82 -10.41
CA GLU A 172 15.88 3.23 -10.54
C GLU A 172 14.63 4.13 -10.45
N LEU A 173 14.86 5.40 -10.15
CA LEU A 173 13.76 6.34 -9.92
C LEU A 173 13.12 6.77 -11.26
N PRO A 174 11.79 6.88 -11.34
CA PRO A 174 11.13 7.50 -12.48
C PRO A 174 11.56 8.96 -12.63
N THR A 175 11.57 9.48 -13.85
CA THR A 175 11.94 10.87 -14.13
C THR A 175 10.82 11.60 -14.84
N LEU A 176 10.56 12.85 -14.47
CA LEU A 176 9.63 13.69 -15.20
C LEU A 176 10.17 13.98 -16.61
N ALA A 177 9.33 13.85 -17.63
CA ALA A 177 9.69 14.14 -19.01
C ALA A 177 9.81 15.65 -19.24
N ALA A 178 10.45 16.05 -20.35
CA ALA A 178 10.69 17.45 -20.67
C ALA A 178 9.40 18.27 -20.85
N ASN A 179 8.28 17.62 -21.20
CA ASN A 179 6.97 18.25 -21.31
C ASN A 179 6.28 18.49 -19.96
N GLN A 180 6.86 18.04 -18.85
CA GLN A 180 6.34 18.18 -17.48
C GLN A 180 4.96 17.55 -17.24
N ILE A 181 4.47 16.75 -18.18
CA ILE A 181 3.16 16.10 -18.11
C ILE A 181 3.33 14.58 -18.05
N ASP A 182 4.38 14.06 -18.68
CA ASP A 182 4.66 12.62 -18.68
C ASP A 182 5.76 12.23 -17.69
N VAL A 183 5.69 10.99 -17.22
CA VAL A 183 6.74 10.38 -16.39
C VAL A 183 7.38 9.23 -17.15
N ASN A 184 8.70 9.29 -17.30
CA ASN A 184 9.49 8.23 -17.89
C ASN A 184 9.88 7.21 -16.82
N CYS A 185 9.40 5.98 -17.00
CA CYS A 185 9.85 4.84 -16.22
C CYS A 185 11.27 4.41 -16.61
N PRO A 186 12.10 3.92 -15.67
CA PRO A 186 13.47 3.55 -15.95
C PRO A 186 13.59 2.38 -16.94
N PRO A 187 14.74 2.22 -17.63
CA PRO A 187 14.96 1.10 -18.53
C PRO A 187 14.71 -0.26 -17.88
N GLY A 188 14.11 -1.17 -18.64
CA GLY A 188 13.76 -2.50 -18.11
C GLY A 188 12.50 -2.53 -17.23
N SER A 189 11.76 -1.42 -17.12
CA SER A 189 10.46 -1.36 -16.46
C SER A 189 9.32 -1.00 -17.43
N ILE A 190 8.08 -1.13 -16.96
CA ILE A 190 6.86 -0.68 -17.65
C ILE A 190 6.09 0.25 -16.73
N GLN A 191 5.42 1.24 -17.32
CA GLN A 191 4.48 2.08 -16.60
C GLN A 191 3.15 1.34 -16.44
N LEU A 192 2.65 1.30 -15.21
CA LEU A 192 1.38 0.64 -14.89
C LEU A 192 0.24 1.66 -14.79
N GLN A 193 0.54 2.84 -14.23
CA GLN A 193 -0.45 3.89 -14.02
C GLN A 193 0.21 5.26 -14.26
N SER A 194 -0.51 6.14 -14.94
CA SER A 194 -0.25 7.57 -15.07
C SER A 194 -1.53 8.31 -14.70
N LEU A 195 -1.44 9.30 -13.82
CA LEU A 195 -2.52 10.21 -13.49
C LEU A 195 -1.99 11.64 -13.56
#